data_AF-A6DLQ7-F1
#
_entry.id   AF-A6DLQ7-F1
#
_cell.length_a   1.000
_cell.length_b   1.000
_cell.length_c   1.000
_cell.angle_alpha   90.00
_cell.angle_beta   90.00
_cell.angle_gamma   90.00
#
_symmetry.space_group_name_H-M   'P 1'
#
loop_
_entity.id
_entity.type
_entity.pdbx_description
1 polymer ?
#
loop_
_entity_poly.entity_id
_entity_poly.type
_entity_poly.pdbx_seq_one_letter_code
_entity_poly.pdbx_strand_id
1 'polypeptide(L)'
;MKRLLSLLLFFSVFFTLNAADSYTSTLAEFLEASGVTSTHKKLANDLATKFGVSTTDSKYTKVLGEQISKLNSDLTPIYKQYVTENDLKSMIKFFKSPVGKGFVDAQPEILEKSVGVISEWKSGLKDTLLKSGGDALKKSLPGFSF
;
A
#
# COMPACT_ATOMS: atom_id res chain seq x y z
N MET A 1 35.38 33.33 -17.43
CA MET A 1 34.69 32.05 -17.76
C MET A 1 34.88 30.96 -16.70
N LYS A 2 36.09 30.70 -16.16
CA LYS A 2 36.30 29.68 -15.11
C LYS A 2 35.52 29.92 -13.79
N ARG A 3 35.29 31.18 -13.40
CA ARG A 3 34.52 31.53 -12.19
C ARG A 3 32.99 31.42 -12.35
N LEU A 4 32.46 31.43 -13.58
CA LEU A 4 31.03 31.20 -13.83
C LEU A 4 30.69 29.70 -13.85
N LEU A 5 31.63 28.83 -14.26
CA LEU A 5 31.43 27.37 -14.23
C LEU A 5 31.34 26.81 -12.80
N SER A 6 32.10 27.38 -11.85
CA SER A 6 32.06 26.93 -10.45
C SER A 6 30.77 27.30 -9.72
N LEU A 7 30.06 28.35 -10.14
CA LEU A 7 28.78 28.76 -9.55
C LEU A 7 27.60 27.87 -10.00
N LEU A 8 27.63 27.35 -11.23
CA LEU A 8 26.63 26.41 -11.75
C LEU A 8 26.73 25.02 -11.10
N LEU A 9 27.96 24.56 -10.79
CA LEU A 9 28.19 23.27 -10.12
C LEU A 9 27.80 23.28 -8.62
N PHE A 10 27.87 24.43 -7.95
CA PHE A 10 27.39 24.55 -6.57
C PHE A 10 25.86 24.56 -6.49
N PHE A 11 25.17 25.18 -7.47
CA PHE A 11 23.70 25.23 -7.47
C PHE A 11 23.06 23.85 -7.68
N SER A 12 23.69 22.95 -8.45
CA SER A 12 23.17 21.58 -8.66
C SER A 12 23.26 20.69 -7.43
N VAL A 13 24.21 20.93 -6.51
CA VAL A 13 24.41 20.08 -5.32
C VAL A 13 23.44 20.44 -4.18
N PHE A 14 22.99 21.70 -4.10
CA PHE A 14 21.97 22.09 -3.11
C PHE A 14 20.56 21.58 -3.44
N PHE A 15 20.26 21.31 -4.70
CA PHE A 15 18.96 20.80 -5.15
C PHE A 15 18.74 19.33 -4.77
N THR A 16 19.80 18.51 -4.74
CA THR A 16 19.68 17.07 -4.46
C THR A 16 19.54 16.74 -2.97
N LEU A 17 20.08 17.57 -2.07
CA LEU A 17 19.98 17.34 -0.61
C LEU A 17 18.60 17.74 -0.05
N ASN A 18 18.00 18.83 -0.52
CA ASN A 18 16.68 19.27 -0.03
C ASN A 18 15.50 18.41 -0.53
N ALA A 19 15.62 17.80 -1.72
CA ALA A 19 14.58 16.97 -2.32
C ALA A 19 14.50 15.54 -1.75
N ALA A 20 15.53 15.09 -1.02
CA ALA A 20 15.51 13.80 -0.32
C ALA A 20 14.63 13.86 0.93
N ASP A 21 14.75 14.95 1.68
CA ASP A 21 13.99 15.19 2.91
C ASP A 21 12.51 15.54 2.62
N SER A 22 12.24 16.38 1.60
CA SER A 22 10.85 16.77 1.27
C SER A 22 10.00 15.59 0.82
N TYR A 23 10.55 14.73 -0.04
CA TYR A 23 9.81 13.60 -0.58
C TYR A 23 9.51 12.57 0.50
N THR A 24 10.48 12.21 1.34
CA THR A 24 10.30 11.21 2.40
C THR A 24 9.24 11.66 3.40
N SER A 25 9.25 12.94 3.77
CA SER A 25 8.22 13.54 4.63
C SER A 25 6.84 13.51 3.97
N THR A 26 6.76 13.89 2.68
CA THR A 26 5.50 13.84 1.91
C THR A 26 4.98 12.41 1.79
N LEU A 27 5.86 11.42 1.56
CA LEU A 27 5.49 10.00 1.51
C LEU A 27 4.95 9.54 2.86
N ALA A 28 5.60 9.89 3.97
CA ALA A 28 5.13 9.54 5.31
C ALA A 28 3.72 10.09 5.56
N GLU A 29 3.44 11.32 5.16
CA GLU A 29 2.12 11.94 5.27
C GLU A 29 1.07 11.23 4.40
N PHE A 30 1.43 10.85 3.17
CA PHE A 30 0.58 10.05 2.30
C PHE A 30 0.24 8.68 2.92
N LEU A 31 1.23 7.97 3.44
CA LEU A 31 1.03 6.64 4.05
C LEU A 31 0.16 6.72 5.31
N GLU A 32 0.26 7.79 6.09
CA GLU A 32 -0.64 8.03 7.23
C GLU A 32 -2.06 8.35 6.74
N ALA A 33 -2.22 9.29 5.81
CA ALA A 33 -3.53 9.73 5.32
C ALA A 33 -4.30 8.62 4.59
N SER A 34 -3.61 7.76 3.86
CA SER A 34 -4.19 6.61 3.14
C SER A 34 -4.53 5.41 4.05
N GLY A 35 -4.17 5.47 5.33
CA GLY A 35 -4.39 4.39 6.30
C GLY A 35 -3.33 3.28 6.29
N VAL A 36 -2.38 3.29 5.35
CA VAL A 36 -1.31 2.28 5.26
C VAL A 36 -0.47 2.21 6.54
N THR A 37 -0.10 3.36 7.11
CA THR A 37 0.66 3.38 8.37
C THR A 37 -0.11 2.74 9.51
N SER A 38 -1.44 2.90 9.56
CA SER A 38 -2.28 2.26 10.58
C SER A 38 -2.27 0.74 10.45
N THR A 39 -2.28 0.22 9.21
CA THR A 39 -2.15 -1.21 8.92
C THR A 39 -0.79 -1.74 9.38
N HIS A 40 0.31 -1.03 9.07
CA HIS A 40 1.64 -1.42 9.54
C HIS A 40 1.74 -1.44 11.07
N LYS A 41 1.22 -0.41 11.75
CA LYS A 41 1.15 -0.36 13.22
C LYS A 41 0.33 -1.52 13.78
N LYS A 42 -0.81 -1.86 13.18
CA LYS A 42 -1.62 -3.01 13.59
C LYS A 42 -0.84 -4.32 13.45
N LEU A 43 -0.16 -4.54 12.33
CA LEU A 43 0.68 -5.74 12.15
C LEU A 43 1.79 -5.83 13.19
N ALA A 44 2.46 -4.71 13.48
CA ALA A 44 3.50 -4.66 14.51
C ALA A 44 2.95 -4.90 15.92
N ASN A 45 1.76 -4.36 16.23
CA ASN A 45 1.07 -4.58 17.50
C ASN A 45 0.65 -6.05 17.65
N ASP A 46 0.04 -6.63 16.60
CA ASP A 46 -0.36 -8.04 16.58
C ASP A 46 0.85 -8.95 16.83
N LEU A 47 2.02 -8.62 16.26
CA LEU A 47 3.27 -9.33 16.50
C LEU A 47 3.79 -9.15 17.94
N ALA A 48 3.80 -7.92 18.44
CA ALA A 48 4.22 -7.59 19.79
C ALA A 48 3.38 -8.34 20.84
N THR A 49 2.06 -8.33 20.69
CA THR A 49 1.14 -9.06 21.56
C THR A 49 1.40 -10.57 21.52
N LYS A 50 1.68 -11.15 20.34
CA LYS A 50 2.05 -12.58 20.22
C LYS A 50 3.34 -12.93 20.98
N PHE A 51 4.26 -11.99 21.15
CA PHE A 51 5.49 -12.16 21.94
C PHE A 51 5.38 -11.68 23.39
N GLY A 52 4.18 -11.33 23.87
CA GLY A 52 3.97 -10.86 25.24
C GLY A 52 4.52 -9.46 25.52
N VAL A 53 4.78 -8.67 24.48
CA VAL A 53 5.23 -7.27 24.60
C VAL A 53 4.01 -6.37 24.77
N SER A 54 4.04 -5.52 25.80
CA SER A 54 3.00 -4.50 26.02
C SER A 54 3.07 -3.42 24.95
N THR A 55 1.98 -3.23 24.20
CA THR A 55 1.89 -2.24 23.13
C THR A 55 1.63 -0.81 23.63
N THR A 56 1.31 -0.64 24.91
CA THR A 56 1.12 0.66 25.56
C THR A 56 2.38 1.16 26.27
N ASP A 57 3.44 0.35 26.31
CA ASP A 57 4.72 0.71 26.92
C ASP A 57 5.41 1.85 26.13
N SER A 58 5.96 2.84 26.84
CA SER A 58 6.58 4.02 26.22
C SER A 58 7.84 3.69 25.42
N LYS A 59 8.61 2.66 25.83
CA LYS A 59 9.76 2.16 25.08
C LYS A 59 9.29 1.46 23.81
N TYR A 60 8.24 0.65 23.89
CA TYR A 60 7.67 0.00 22.71
C TYR A 60 7.17 1.03 21.69
N THR A 61 6.35 1.99 22.12
CA THR A 61 5.78 3.02 21.24
C THR A 61 6.86 3.86 20.58
N LYS A 62 7.94 4.19 21.30
CA LYS A 62 9.12 4.86 20.73
C LYS A 62 9.80 4.01 19.66
N VAL A 63 10.11 2.75 19.97
CA VAL A 63 10.76 1.83 19.01
C VAL A 63 9.89 1.63 17.77
N LEU A 64 8.58 1.47 17.93
CA LEU A 64 7.65 1.35 16.81
C LEU A 64 7.69 2.61 15.92
N GLY A 65 7.68 3.81 16.52
CA GLY A 65 7.80 5.07 15.78
C GLY A 65 9.09 5.19 14.97
N GLU A 66 10.23 4.76 15.56
CA GLU A 66 11.53 4.72 14.88
C GLU A 66 11.52 3.71 13.72
N GLN A 67 10.94 2.52 13.90
CA GLN A 67 10.83 1.52 12.84
C GLN A 67 9.90 1.95 11.70
N ILE A 68 8.79 2.63 12.00
CA ILE A 68 7.91 3.20 10.97
C ILE A 68 8.64 4.30 10.19
N SER A 69 9.39 5.17 10.88
CA SER A 69 10.20 6.21 10.23
C SER A 69 11.26 5.60 9.32
N LYS A 70 11.92 4.53 9.77
CA LYS A 70 12.88 3.78 8.96
C LYS A 70 12.21 3.15 7.74
N LEU A 71 11.05 2.50 7.92
CA LEU A 71 10.30 1.90 6.82
C LEU A 71 9.93 2.95 5.75
N ASN A 72 9.49 4.14 6.16
CA ASN A 72 9.20 5.22 5.22
C ASN A 72 10.45 5.63 4.41
N SER A 73 11.61 5.72 5.07
CA SER A 73 12.89 6.00 4.41
C SER A 73 13.28 4.90 3.41
N ASP A 74 13.11 3.63 3.80
CA ASP A 74 13.40 2.47 2.94
C ASP A 74 12.44 2.40 1.73
N LEU A 75 11.18 2.86 1.88
CA LEU A 75 10.19 2.92 0.81
C LEU A 75 10.39 4.11 -0.14
N THR A 76 10.98 5.22 0.31
CA THR A 76 11.23 6.42 -0.50
C THR A 76 11.85 6.11 -1.88
N PRO A 77 12.97 5.39 -2.00
CA PRO A 77 13.59 5.13 -3.30
C PRO A 77 12.69 4.29 -4.22
N ILE A 78 11.82 3.43 -3.67
CA ILE A 78 10.87 2.64 -4.46
C ILE A 78 9.76 3.54 -5.00
N TYR A 79 9.13 4.35 -4.15
CA TYR A 79 8.06 5.26 -4.56
C TYR A 79 8.54 6.30 -5.57
N LYS A 80 9.75 6.84 -5.40
CA LYS A 80 10.35 7.83 -6.32
C LYS A 80 10.48 7.33 -7.76
N GLN A 81 10.49 6.01 -8.01
CA GLN A 81 10.54 5.45 -9.36
C GLN A 81 9.23 5.60 -10.12
N TYR A 82 8.10 5.74 -9.42
CA TYR A 82 6.76 5.63 -10.02
C TYR A 82 5.83 6.80 -9.69
N VAL A 83 6.12 7.55 -8.64
CA VAL A 83 5.24 8.59 -8.10
C VAL A 83 6.03 9.86 -7.87
N THR A 84 5.54 11.00 -8.36
CA THR A 84 6.19 12.28 -8.09
C THR A 84 5.75 12.84 -6.72
N GLU A 85 6.53 13.75 -6.15
CA GLU A 85 6.14 14.41 -4.89
C GLU A 85 4.81 15.18 -5.04
N ASN A 86 4.53 15.74 -6.21
CA ASN A 86 3.27 16.44 -6.49
C ASN A 86 2.08 15.48 -6.57
N ASP A 87 2.27 14.27 -7.09
CA ASP A 87 1.23 13.23 -7.08
C ASP A 87 0.93 12.81 -5.65
N LEU A 88 1.96 12.61 -4.81
CA LEU A 88 1.78 12.34 -3.38
C LEU A 88 0.99 13.46 -2.70
N LYS A 89 1.33 14.73 -2.94
CA LYS A 89 0.58 15.89 -2.40
C LYS A 89 -0.89 15.90 -2.85
N SER A 90 -1.15 15.55 -4.11
CA SER A 90 -2.50 15.47 -4.65
C SER A 90 -3.30 14.33 -4.01
N MET A 91 -2.67 13.16 -3.83
CA MET A 91 -3.27 12.02 -3.13
C MET A 91 -3.54 12.32 -1.66
N ILE A 92 -2.61 13.00 -0.96
CA ILE A 92 -2.80 13.46 0.42
C ILE A 92 -4.04 14.35 0.50
N LYS A 93 -4.20 15.31 -0.44
CA LYS A 93 -5.38 16.18 -0.49
C LYS A 93 -6.67 15.37 -0.63
N PHE A 94 -6.68 14.34 -1.48
CA PHE A 94 -7.82 13.44 -1.61
C PHE A 94 -8.10 12.70 -0.30
N PHE A 95 -7.11 11.98 0.26
CA PHE A 95 -7.30 11.18 1.47
C PHE A 95 -7.63 12.01 2.72
N LYS A 96 -7.23 13.28 2.77
CA LYS A 96 -7.63 14.22 3.83
C LYS A 96 -9.01 14.83 3.64
N SER A 97 -9.61 14.75 2.45
CA SER A 97 -10.97 15.23 2.19
C SER A 97 -12.02 14.39 2.93
N PRO A 98 -13.24 14.90 3.16
CA PRO A 98 -14.31 14.10 3.76
C PRO A 98 -14.60 12.79 3.02
N VAL A 99 -14.59 12.84 1.68
CA VAL A 99 -14.82 11.65 0.84
C VAL A 99 -13.66 10.67 0.95
N GLY A 100 -12.42 11.15 0.92
CA GLY A 100 -11.24 10.29 1.05
C GLY A 100 -11.15 9.60 2.41
N LYS A 101 -11.44 10.33 3.50
CA LYS A 101 -11.54 9.74 4.84
C LYS A 101 -12.65 8.70 4.91
N GLY A 102 -13.85 9.04 4.43
CA GLY A 102 -14.97 8.09 4.39
C GLY A 102 -14.65 6.84 3.57
N PHE A 103 -13.88 6.97 2.49
CA PHE A 103 -13.40 5.83 1.73
C PHE A 103 -12.44 4.93 2.53
N VAL A 104 -11.44 5.52 3.21
CA VAL A 104 -10.48 4.79 4.06
C VAL A 104 -11.20 4.08 5.20
N ASP A 105 -12.11 4.76 5.88
CA ASP A 105 -12.87 4.21 7.01
C ASP A 105 -13.79 3.05 6.60
N ALA A 106 -14.30 3.08 5.37
CA ALA A 106 -15.16 2.03 4.83
C ALA A 106 -14.38 0.79 4.32
N GLN A 107 -13.07 0.91 4.05
CA GLN A 107 -12.28 -0.20 3.47
C GLN A 107 -12.38 -1.51 4.25
N PRO A 108 -12.27 -1.55 5.60
CA PRO A 108 -12.35 -2.80 6.35
C PRO A 108 -13.70 -3.51 6.18
N GLU A 109 -14.80 -2.76 6.24
CA GLU A 109 -16.15 -3.30 6.08
C GLU A 109 -16.42 -3.75 4.64
N ILE A 110 -15.95 -2.97 3.65
CA ILE A 110 -16.02 -3.36 2.23
C ILE A 110 -15.27 -4.68 2.02
N LEU A 111 -14.06 -4.81 2.56
CA LEU A 111 -13.26 -6.03 2.43
C LEU A 111 -13.96 -7.24 3.07
N GLU A 112 -14.47 -7.08 4.30
CA GLU A 112 -15.21 -8.13 5.01
C GLU A 112 -16.41 -8.64 4.20
N LYS A 113 -17.24 -7.71 3.71
CA LYS A 113 -18.42 -8.05 2.89
C LYS A 113 -18.05 -8.64 1.53
N SER A 114 -16.92 -8.23 0.96
CA SER A 114 -16.44 -8.72 -0.34
C SER A 114 -16.04 -10.19 -0.29
N VAL A 115 -15.60 -10.71 0.86
CA VAL A 115 -15.20 -12.13 0.99
C VAL A 115 -16.34 -13.07 0.62
N GLY A 116 -17.56 -12.79 1.09
CA GLY A 116 -18.74 -13.60 0.79
C GLY A 116 -19.06 -13.62 -0.70
N VAL A 117 -19.12 -12.43 -1.31
CA VAL A 117 -19.39 -12.25 -2.75
C VAL A 117 -18.33 -12.95 -3.61
N ILE A 118 -17.05 -12.83 -3.26
CA ILE A 118 -15.95 -13.49 -3.98
C ILE A 118 -16.06 -15.02 -3.85
N SER A 119 -16.49 -15.53 -2.70
CA SER A 119 -16.70 -16.97 -2.49
C SER A 119 -17.83 -17.51 -3.37
N GLU A 120 -18.97 -16.80 -3.42
CA GLU A 120 -20.11 -17.15 -4.29
C GLU A 120 -19.72 -17.15 -5.76
N TRP A 121 -19.03 -16.10 -6.21
CA TRP A 121 -18.51 -16.01 -7.57
C TRP A 121 -17.57 -17.18 -7.91
N LYS A 122 -16.66 -17.56 -7.00
CA LYS A 122 -15.77 -18.72 -7.18
C LYS A 122 -16.54 -20.02 -7.34
N SER A 123 -17.61 -20.22 -6.57
CA SER A 123 -18.47 -21.41 -6.69
C SER A 123 -19.15 -21.47 -8.05
N GLY A 124 -19.76 -20.36 -8.49
CA GLY A 124 -20.40 -20.28 -9.81
C GLY A 124 -19.43 -20.48 -10.97
N LEU A 125 -18.20 -19.99 -10.83
CA LEU A 125 -17.13 -20.23 -11.80
C LEU A 125 -16.80 -21.73 -11.90
N LYS A 126 -16.64 -22.42 -10.77
CA LYS A 126 -16.38 -23.88 -10.75
C LYS A 126 -17.48 -24.65 -11.47
N ASP A 127 -18.74 -24.35 -11.19
CA ASP A 127 -19.88 -25.04 -11.79
C ASP A 127 -19.94 -24.83 -13.31
N THR A 128 -19.64 -23.60 -13.76
CA THR A 128 -19.56 -23.27 -15.18
C THR A 128 -18.45 -24.06 -15.88
N LEU A 129 -17.26 -24.13 -15.27
CA LEU A 129 -16.13 -24.88 -15.82
C LEU A 129 -16.42 -26.38 -15.92
N LEU A 130 -17.03 -26.99 -14.90
CA LEU A 130 -17.40 -28.42 -14.92
C LEU A 130 -18.41 -28.74 -16.01
N LYS A 131 -19.43 -27.89 -16.20
CA LYS A 131 -20.41 -28.05 -17.29
C LYS A 131 -19.74 -27.95 -18.66
N SER A 132 -18.95 -26.90 -18.88
CA SER A 132 -18.25 -26.71 -20.16
C SER A 132 -17.26 -27.83 -20.48
N GLY A 133 -16.54 -28.35 -19.49
CA GLY A 133 -15.65 -29.52 -19.66
C GLY A 133 -16.42 -30.81 -19.96
N GLY A 134 -17.55 -31.02 -19.29
CA GLY A 134 -18.45 -32.15 -19.55
C GLY A 134 -19.07 -32.09 -20.96
N ASP A 135 -19.47 -30.91 -21.41
CA ASP A 135 -20.01 -30.69 -22.75
C ASP A 135 -18.95 -30.91 -23.84
N ALA A 136 -17.70 -30.49 -23.58
CA ALA A 136 -16.58 -30.75 -24.48
C ALA A 136 -16.26 -32.25 -24.59
N LEU A 137 -16.28 -32.99 -23.47
CA LEU A 137 -16.07 -34.44 -23.43
C LEU A 137 -17.19 -35.22 -24.13
N LYS A 138 -18.47 -34.83 -23.93
CA LYS A 138 -19.61 -35.45 -24.64
C LYS A 138 -19.52 -35.22 -26.15
N LYS A 139 -19.08 -34.04 -26.57
CA LYS A 139 -18.90 -33.70 -27.99
C LYS A 139 -17.75 -34.47 -28.65
N SER A 140 -16.69 -34.81 -27.91
CA SER A 140 -15.54 -35.56 -28.43
C SER A 140 -15.71 -37.08 -28.43
N LEU A 141 -16.67 -37.62 -27.67
CA LEU A 141 -16.96 -39.06 -27.59
C LEU A 141 -18.46 -39.36 -27.84
N PRO A 142 -18.96 -39.20 -29.08
CA PRO A 142 -20.35 -39.49 -29.41
C PRO A 142 -20.60 -41.01 -29.39
N GLY A 143 -20.96 -41.55 -28.22
CA GLY A 143 -21.27 -42.98 -28.07
C GLY A 143 -21.19 -43.55 -26.64
N PHE A 144 -20.62 -42.82 -25.68
CA PHE A 144 -20.59 -43.24 -24.27
C PHE A 144 -21.63 -42.48 -23.44
N SER A 145 -22.67 -43.17 -22.98
CA SER A 145 -23.56 -42.70 -21.92
C SER A 145 -23.09 -43.24 -20.56
N PHE A 146 -22.85 -42.35 -19.59
CA PHE A 146 -22.79 -42.70 -18.17
C PHE A 146 -24.21 -42.80 -17.59
#